data_AF-A0A443NE33-F1
#
_entry.id   AF-A0A443NE33-F1
#
_cell.length_a   1.000
_cell.length_b   1.000
_cell.length_c   1.000
_cell.angle_alpha   90.00
_cell.angle_beta   90.00
_cell.angle_gamma   90.00
#
_symmetry.space_group_name_H-M   'P 1'
#
loop_
_entity.id
_entity.type
_entity.pdbx_description
1 polymer ?
#
loop_
_entity_poly.entity_id
_entity_poly.type
_entity_poly.pdbx_seq_one_letter_code
_entity_poly.pdbx_strand_id
1 'polypeptide(L)'
;MEDSLQAFNGLPERNVVSWNAVICGYAQNGRGKEALESFQMMRNSGLRPNGTTLLCCLFACNHAGLVYEGHAFFKLAQEEEPSMLKAEHYACMVDLLSRSGRFMEAKRFLEELPFDPGIGFWKALLSGCQIHLNVELAVLAAQQILALDPEDSSSYILLSNVYSSAGRWRSVSMIRKQMKEKGMVRIPGCSWIEVRNKVHVFVTGAKRHAQIDEMNMLLRICYEHMKETTIQEIP
;
A
#
# COMPACT_ATOMS: atom_id res chain seq x y z
N MET A 1 -10.32 -14.55 5.07
CA MET A 1 -10.02 -14.18 6.47
C MET A 1 -10.69 -15.14 7.44
N GLU A 2 -11.96 -15.47 7.25
CA GLU A 2 -12.73 -16.36 8.15
C GLU A 2 -12.12 -17.77 8.28
N ASP A 3 -11.82 -18.44 7.15
CA ASP A 3 -11.16 -19.75 7.16
C ASP A 3 -9.79 -19.74 7.87
N SER A 4 -9.02 -18.66 7.69
CA SER A 4 -7.72 -18.48 8.34
C SER A 4 -7.86 -18.33 9.86
N LEU A 5 -8.92 -17.65 10.33
CA LEU A 5 -9.20 -17.50 11.76
C LEU A 5 -9.71 -18.80 12.36
N GLN A 6 -10.56 -19.56 11.65
CA GLN A 6 -10.98 -20.88 12.09
C GLN A 6 -9.77 -21.82 12.27
N ALA A 7 -8.87 -21.87 11.28
CA ALA A 7 -7.65 -22.66 11.36
C ALA A 7 -6.77 -22.23 12.55
N PHE A 8 -6.58 -20.92 12.75
CA PHE A 8 -5.82 -20.39 13.88
C PHE A 8 -6.44 -20.71 15.24
N ASN A 9 -7.77 -20.64 15.34
CA ASN A 9 -8.50 -20.94 16.57
C ASN A 9 -8.44 -22.43 16.92
N GLY A 10 -8.36 -23.31 15.92
CA GLY A 10 -8.20 -24.75 16.07
C GLY A 10 -6.78 -25.23 16.39
N LEU A 11 -5.77 -24.34 16.41
CA LEU A 11 -4.40 -24.74 16.76
C LEU A 11 -4.30 -25.11 18.25
N PRO A 12 -3.72 -26.28 18.59
CA PRO A 12 -3.54 -26.69 19.98
C PRO A 12 -2.54 -25.80 20.72
N GLU A 13 -1.50 -25.34 20.02
CA GLU A 13 -0.55 -24.33 20.49
C GLU A 13 -0.38 -23.25 19.42
N ARG A 14 -0.41 -21.99 19.85
CA ARG A 14 -0.12 -20.83 19.01
C ARG A 14 1.30 -20.38 19.25
N ASN A 15 2.04 -20.17 18.18
CA ASN A 15 3.42 -19.67 18.20
C ASN A 15 3.51 -18.31 17.48
N VAL A 16 4.70 -17.69 17.52
CA VAL A 16 4.97 -16.39 16.88
C VAL A 16 4.55 -16.35 15.41
N VAL A 17 4.78 -17.43 14.65
CA VAL A 17 4.44 -17.49 13.22
C VAL A 17 2.93 -17.46 13.02
N SER A 18 2.19 -18.26 13.78
CA SER A 18 0.72 -18.30 13.70
C SER A 18 0.08 -16.97 14.08
N TRP A 19 0.59 -16.29 15.10
CA TRP A 19 0.15 -14.95 15.47
C TRP A 19 0.47 -13.91 14.39
N ASN A 20 1.67 -13.93 13.84
CA ASN A 20 2.06 -13.04 12.75
C ASN A 20 1.16 -13.21 11.52
N ALA A 21 0.73 -14.44 11.21
CA ALA A 21 -0.21 -14.69 10.13
C ALA A 21 -1.56 -13.99 10.36
N VAL A 22 -2.11 -14.05 11.59
CA VAL A 22 -3.36 -13.38 11.95
C VAL A 22 -3.22 -11.86 11.94
N ILE A 23 -2.16 -11.33 12.56
CA ILE A 23 -1.90 -9.88 12.61
C ILE A 23 -1.72 -9.32 11.19
N CYS A 24 -0.92 -9.99 10.35
CA CYS A 24 -0.73 -9.60 8.96
C CYS A 24 -2.03 -9.68 8.16
N GLY A 25 -2.81 -10.76 8.37
CA GLY A 25 -4.11 -10.94 7.73
C GLY A 25 -5.06 -9.78 8.05
N TYR A 26 -5.17 -9.38 9.32
CA TYR A 26 -5.95 -8.20 9.70
C TYR A 26 -5.40 -6.92 9.06
N ALA A 27 -4.09 -6.69 9.11
CA ALA A 27 -3.43 -5.51 8.54
C ALA A 27 -3.73 -5.35 7.04
N GLN A 28 -3.57 -6.41 6.26
CA GLN A 28 -3.80 -6.43 4.81
C GLN A 28 -5.27 -6.19 4.43
N ASN A 29 -6.20 -6.51 5.33
CA ASN A 29 -7.63 -6.29 5.14
C ASN A 29 -8.10 -4.92 5.70
N GLY A 30 -7.17 -4.03 6.06
CA GLY A 30 -7.49 -2.71 6.62
C GLY A 30 -8.07 -2.75 8.04
N ARG A 31 -8.03 -3.91 8.69
CA ARG A 31 -8.58 -4.16 10.04
C ARG A 31 -7.52 -3.88 11.10
N GLY A 32 -7.05 -2.62 11.12
CA GLY A 32 -5.89 -2.23 11.91
C GLY A 32 -6.08 -2.44 13.41
N LYS A 33 -7.27 -2.16 13.95
CA LYS A 33 -7.57 -2.34 15.38
C LYS A 33 -7.48 -3.81 15.80
N GLU A 34 -8.09 -4.71 15.05
CA GLU A 34 -8.06 -6.15 15.32
C GLU A 34 -6.65 -6.73 15.20
N ALA A 35 -5.82 -6.18 14.30
CA ALA A 35 -4.41 -6.52 14.21
C ALA A 35 -3.67 -6.17 15.52
N LEU A 36 -3.90 -4.98 16.07
CA LEU A 36 -3.26 -4.52 17.32
C LEU A 36 -3.80 -5.26 18.56
N GLU A 37 -5.09 -5.59 18.58
CA GLU A 37 -5.67 -6.46 19.61
C GLU A 37 -5.04 -7.85 19.59
N SER A 38 -4.85 -8.44 18.40
CA SER A 38 -4.18 -9.73 18.23
C SER A 38 -2.72 -9.68 18.68
N PHE A 39 -2.01 -8.59 18.39
CA PHE A 39 -0.67 -8.34 18.92
C PHE A 39 -0.65 -8.30 20.46
N GLN A 40 -1.60 -7.62 21.08
CA GLN A 40 -1.68 -7.58 22.54
C GLN A 40 -1.99 -8.97 23.13
N MET A 41 -2.88 -9.74 22.49
CA MET A 41 -3.15 -11.13 22.90
C MET A 41 -1.90 -12.02 22.78
N MET A 42 -1.10 -11.87 21.71
CA MET A 42 0.17 -12.57 21.56
C MET A 42 1.12 -12.28 22.74
N ARG A 43 1.27 -11.00 23.12
CA ARG A 43 2.11 -10.61 24.26
C ARG A 43 1.59 -11.16 25.60
N ASN A 44 0.28 -11.08 25.81
CA ASN A 44 -0.37 -11.62 27.01
C ASN A 44 -0.24 -13.15 27.11
N SER A 45 -0.04 -13.83 25.98
CA SER A 45 0.26 -15.26 25.91
C SER A 45 1.73 -15.59 26.24
N GLY A 46 2.54 -14.60 26.64
CA GLY A 46 3.96 -14.77 26.98
C GLY A 46 4.90 -14.90 25.77
N LEU A 47 4.37 -14.79 24.53
CA LEU A 47 5.18 -14.86 23.32
C LEU A 47 5.84 -13.52 23.03
N ARG A 48 7.15 -13.54 22.79
CA ARG A 48 7.91 -12.35 22.42
C ARG A 48 7.69 -11.98 20.95
N PRO A 49 7.28 -10.74 20.65
CA PRO A 49 7.27 -10.21 19.29
C PRO A 49 8.66 -10.27 18.64
N ASN A 50 8.70 -10.43 17.32
CA ASN A 50 9.92 -10.32 16.53
C ASN A 50 9.77 -9.26 15.42
N GLY A 51 10.80 -9.08 14.59
CA GLY A 51 10.76 -8.08 13.51
C GLY A 51 9.59 -8.28 12.56
N THR A 52 9.22 -9.53 12.25
CA THR A 52 8.02 -9.80 11.45
C THR A 52 6.74 -9.35 12.16
N THR A 53 6.63 -9.56 13.47
CA THR A 53 5.50 -9.05 14.26
C THR A 53 5.40 -7.54 14.19
N LEU A 54 6.52 -6.84 14.44
CA LEU A 54 6.59 -5.37 14.38
C LEU A 54 6.19 -4.85 12.99
N LEU A 55 6.72 -5.45 11.92
CA LEU A 55 6.40 -5.07 10.55
C LEU A 55 4.89 -5.18 10.28
N CYS A 56 4.24 -6.25 10.76
CA CYS A 56 2.79 -6.42 10.63
C CYS A 56 2.00 -5.35 11.39
N CYS A 57 2.43 -4.99 12.61
CA CYS A 57 1.83 -3.90 13.37
C CYS A 57 1.99 -2.55 12.67
N LEU A 58 3.17 -2.25 12.11
CA LEU A 58 3.42 -1.02 11.37
C LEU A 58 2.57 -0.96 10.09
N PHE A 59 2.40 -2.06 9.37
CA PHE A 59 1.47 -2.13 8.22
C PHE A 59 0.03 -1.89 8.64
N ALA A 60 -0.42 -2.49 9.74
CA ALA A 60 -1.76 -2.24 10.29
C ALA A 60 -1.96 -0.75 10.61
N CYS A 61 -0.97 -0.13 11.26
CA CYS A 61 -1.00 1.29 11.58
C CYS A 61 -1.05 2.17 10.32
N ASN A 62 -0.27 1.81 9.30
CA ASN A 62 -0.23 2.53 8.02
C ASN A 62 -1.59 2.50 7.31
N HIS A 63 -2.18 1.32 7.14
CA HIS A 63 -3.49 1.20 6.48
C HIS A 63 -4.63 1.85 7.26
N ALA A 64 -4.56 1.87 8.60
CA ALA A 64 -5.57 2.47 9.45
C ALA A 64 -5.29 3.93 9.85
N GLY A 65 -4.16 4.52 9.43
CA GLY A 65 -3.76 5.89 9.81
C GLY A 65 -3.43 6.08 11.30
N LEU A 66 -3.06 5.00 12.00
CA LEU A 66 -2.74 4.99 13.43
C LEU A 66 -1.30 5.44 13.68
N VAL A 67 -1.03 6.73 13.46
CA VAL A 67 0.32 7.31 13.53
C VAL A 67 0.95 7.18 14.93
N TYR A 68 0.18 7.44 15.98
CA TYR A 68 0.68 7.41 17.35
C TYR A 68 1.11 6.00 17.76
N GLU A 69 0.29 5.01 17.44
CA GLU A 69 0.54 3.59 17.70
C GLU A 69 1.76 3.11 16.89
N GLY A 70 1.87 3.49 15.62
CA GLY A 70 3.03 3.17 14.80
C GLY A 70 4.35 3.69 15.40
N HIS A 71 4.36 4.95 15.86
CA HIS A 71 5.50 5.51 16.58
C HIS A 71 5.78 4.78 17.89
N ALA A 72 4.76 4.46 18.68
CA ALA A 72 4.92 3.77 19.94
C ALA A 72 5.54 2.38 19.75
N PHE A 73 5.09 1.61 18.76
CA PHE A 73 5.68 0.30 18.46
C PHE A 73 7.12 0.41 17.97
N PHE A 74 7.39 1.36 17.06
CA PHE A 74 8.75 1.56 16.55
C PHE A 74 9.72 1.95 17.66
N LYS A 75 9.32 2.90 18.51
CA LYS A 75 10.12 3.36 19.65
C LYS A 75 10.33 2.24 20.68
N LEU A 76 9.28 1.48 21.01
CA LEU A 76 9.40 0.35 21.92
C LEU A 76 10.41 -0.69 21.40
N ALA A 77 10.33 -1.05 20.11
CA ALA A 77 11.30 -1.96 19.50
C ALA A 77 12.73 -1.39 19.51
N GLN A 78 12.88 -0.08 19.29
CA GLN A 78 14.17 0.60 19.37
C GLN A 78 14.77 0.56 20.78
N GLU A 79 13.94 0.63 21.82
CA GLU A 79 14.38 0.61 23.23
C GLU A 79 14.63 -0.82 23.75
N GLU A 80 13.79 -1.79 23.38
CA GLU A 80 13.87 -3.16 23.89
C GLU A 80 14.89 -4.03 23.13
N GLU A 81 14.92 -3.96 21.80
CA GLU A 81 15.77 -4.80 20.95
C GLU A 81 16.11 -4.05 19.65
N PRO A 82 17.02 -3.05 19.68
CA PRO A 82 17.35 -2.25 18.50
C PRO A 82 17.81 -3.08 17.29
N SER A 83 18.41 -4.27 17.54
CA SER A 83 18.85 -5.19 16.49
C SER A 83 17.71 -5.78 15.65
N MET A 84 16.47 -5.73 16.16
CA MET A 84 15.26 -6.16 15.46
C MET A 84 14.92 -5.21 14.30
N LEU A 85 15.29 -3.93 14.41
CA LEU A 85 14.98 -2.93 13.40
C LEU A 85 15.85 -3.12 12.16
N LYS A 86 15.17 -3.06 11.02
CA LYS A 86 15.73 -3.26 9.68
C LYS A 86 15.11 -2.26 8.73
N ALA A 87 15.70 -2.09 7.55
CA ALA A 87 15.29 -1.11 6.56
C ALA A 87 13.77 -1.13 6.28
N GLU A 88 13.13 -2.30 6.27
CA GLU A 88 11.69 -2.42 6.01
C GLU A 88 10.84 -1.71 7.09
N HIS A 89 11.25 -1.75 8.36
CA HIS A 89 10.54 -1.09 9.45
C HIS A 89 10.64 0.44 9.33
N TYR A 90 11.81 0.95 8.99
CA TYR A 90 12.02 2.38 8.76
C TYR A 90 11.22 2.85 7.53
N ALA A 91 11.19 2.06 6.46
CA ALA A 91 10.39 2.35 5.27
C ALA A 91 8.89 2.42 5.60
N CYS A 92 8.38 1.52 6.46
CA CYS A 92 7.01 1.59 6.95
C CYS A 92 6.70 2.88 7.72
N MET A 93 7.63 3.38 8.53
CA MET A 93 7.46 4.64 9.24
C MET A 93 7.38 5.83 8.27
N VAL A 94 8.25 5.87 7.25
CA VAL A 94 8.17 6.90 6.20
C VAL A 94 6.84 6.83 5.45
N ASP A 95 6.37 5.63 5.10
CA ASP A 95 5.09 5.46 4.41
C ASP A 95 3.92 5.91 5.30
N LEU A 96 3.86 5.48 6.56
CA LEU A 96 2.85 5.92 7.55
C LEU A 96 2.82 7.44 7.68
N LEU A 97 3.97 8.08 7.92
CA LEU A 97 4.06 9.53 8.09
C LEU A 97 3.65 10.29 6.83
N SER A 98 4.14 9.85 5.67
CA SER A 98 3.85 10.52 4.39
C SER A 98 2.38 10.39 3.99
N ARG A 99 1.77 9.21 4.17
CA ARG A 99 0.34 8.97 3.89
C ARG A 99 -0.58 9.71 4.85
N SER A 100 -0.13 10.01 6.06
CA SER A 100 -0.84 10.87 7.02
C SER A 100 -0.53 12.36 6.86
N GLY A 101 0.22 12.77 5.83
CA GLY A 101 0.52 14.17 5.53
C GLY A 101 1.56 14.82 6.46
N ARG A 102 2.19 14.03 7.33
CA ARG A 102 3.23 14.48 8.28
C ARG A 102 4.60 14.56 7.61
N PHE A 103 4.69 15.34 6.54
CA PHE A 103 5.88 15.40 5.67
C PHE A 103 7.14 15.91 6.38
N MET A 104 7.00 16.82 7.34
CA MET A 104 8.15 17.30 8.12
C MET A 104 8.75 16.18 8.96
N GLU A 105 7.90 15.37 9.60
CA GLU A 105 8.35 14.21 10.38
C GLU A 105 8.93 13.12 9.47
N ALA A 106 8.32 12.87 8.31
CA ALA A 106 8.84 11.91 7.33
C ALA A 106 10.24 12.31 6.82
N LYS A 107 10.47 13.61 6.56
CA LYS A 107 11.78 14.13 6.16
C LYS A 107 12.82 13.97 7.25
N ARG A 108 12.50 14.39 8.49
CA ARG A 108 13.39 14.21 9.63
C ARG A 108 13.74 12.73 9.83
N PHE A 109 12.76 11.84 9.71
CA PHE A 109 12.98 10.41 9.83
C PHE A 109 13.92 9.85 8.76
N LEU A 110 13.88 10.39 7.53
CA LEU A 110 14.82 10.08 6.44
C LEU A 110 16.24 10.61 6.72
N GLU A 111 16.36 11.79 7.30
CA GLU A 111 17.64 12.42 7.67
C GLU A 111 18.33 11.69 8.84
N GLU A 112 17.53 11.11 9.75
CA GLU A 112 18.01 10.39 10.94
C GLU A 112 18.26 8.89 10.69
N LEU A 113 18.14 8.41 9.44
CA LEU A 113 18.37 6.99 9.13
C LEU A 113 19.81 6.57 9.45
N PRO A 114 20.02 5.36 10.02
CA PRO A 114 21.36 4.84 10.29
C PRO A 114 22.05 4.26 9.03
N PHE A 115 21.45 4.41 7.85
CA PHE A 115 21.92 3.92 6.57
C PHE A 115 21.34 4.76 5.43
N ASP A 116 21.92 4.65 4.23
CA ASP A 116 21.42 5.38 3.06
C ASP A 116 20.04 4.87 2.62
N PRO A 117 19.03 5.76 2.46
CA PRO A 117 17.69 5.36 2.04
C PRO A 117 17.68 4.82 0.62
N GLY A 118 17.30 3.55 0.46
CA GLY A 118 17.05 2.95 -0.84
C GLY A 118 15.78 3.49 -1.52
N ILE A 119 15.58 3.07 -2.77
CA ILE A 119 14.45 3.48 -3.64
C ILE A 119 13.08 3.35 -2.94
N GLY A 120 12.89 2.30 -2.15
CA GLY A 120 11.62 2.04 -1.44
C GLY A 120 11.16 3.18 -0.52
N PHE A 121 12.10 3.85 0.15
CA PHE A 121 11.81 4.97 1.06
C PHE A 121 11.25 6.18 0.30
N TRP A 122 11.90 6.52 -0.80
CA TRP A 122 11.49 7.63 -1.65
C TRP A 122 10.18 7.31 -2.38
N LYS A 123 9.94 6.05 -2.76
CA LYS A 123 8.65 5.61 -3.32
C LYS A 123 7.51 5.74 -2.30
N ALA A 124 7.74 5.38 -1.04
CA ALA A 124 6.80 5.59 0.05
C ALA A 124 6.46 7.08 0.21
N LEU A 125 7.49 7.94 0.30
CA LEU A 125 7.30 9.39 0.40
C LEU A 125 6.53 9.97 -0.80
N LEU A 126 6.87 9.56 -2.03
CA LEU A 126 6.23 9.98 -3.27
C LEU A 126 4.75 9.58 -3.31
N SER A 127 4.43 8.37 -2.86
CA SER A 127 3.05 7.88 -2.74
C SER A 127 2.23 8.73 -1.77
N GLY A 128 2.76 9.05 -0.58
CA GLY A 128 2.10 9.96 0.36
C GLY A 128 1.88 11.37 -0.21
N CYS A 129 2.83 11.88 -1.00
CA CYS A 129 2.69 13.17 -1.68
C CYS A 129 1.56 13.19 -2.71
N GLN A 130 1.26 12.05 -3.35
CA GLN A 130 0.12 11.92 -4.26
C GLN A 130 -1.22 12.13 -3.53
N ILE A 131 -1.34 11.61 -2.30
CA ILE A 131 -2.55 11.69 -1.49
C ILE A 131 -2.83 13.15 -1.08
N HIS A 132 -1.80 13.86 -0.62
CA HIS A 132 -1.94 15.22 -0.09
C HIS A 132 -1.54 16.33 -1.08
N LEU A 133 -1.38 15.99 -2.36
CA LEU A 133 -1.03 16.92 -3.44
C LEU A 133 0.25 17.74 -3.18
N ASN A 134 1.21 17.17 -2.46
CA ASN A 134 2.50 17.83 -2.19
C ASN A 134 3.44 17.66 -3.39
N VAL A 135 3.20 18.45 -4.44
CA VAL A 135 3.90 18.33 -5.72
C VAL A 135 5.41 18.62 -5.59
N GLU A 136 5.80 19.56 -4.73
CA GLU A 136 7.20 19.92 -4.55
C GLU A 136 8.00 18.75 -3.98
N LEU A 137 7.49 18.15 -2.90
CA LEU A 137 8.15 17.01 -2.26
C LEU A 137 8.10 15.76 -3.15
N ALA A 138 7.04 15.57 -3.92
CA ALA A 138 6.97 14.51 -4.91
C ALA A 138 8.08 14.62 -5.96
N VAL A 139 8.37 15.82 -6.47
CA VAL A 139 9.46 16.03 -7.42
C VAL A 139 10.80 15.69 -6.79
N LEU A 140 11.04 16.13 -5.55
CA LEU A 140 12.28 15.82 -4.83
C LEU A 140 12.44 14.30 -4.62
N ALA A 141 11.39 13.61 -4.16
CA ALA A 141 11.41 12.17 -3.97
C ALA A 141 11.70 11.43 -5.30
N ALA A 142 11.06 11.85 -6.41
CA ALA A 142 11.31 11.28 -7.72
C ALA A 142 12.76 11.51 -8.20
N GLN A 143 13.36 12.67 -7.93
CA GLN A 143 14.76 12.94 -8.25
C GLN A 143 15.71 12.01 -7.47
N GLN A 144 15.44 11.77 -6.19
CA GLN A 144 16.22 10.82 -5.38
C GLN A 144 16.13 9.40 -5.93
N ILE A 145 14.94 8.96 -6.37
CA ILE A 145 14.78 7.63 -6.99
C ILE A 145 15.57 7.55 -8.30
N LEU A 146 15.46 8.55 -9.17
CA LEU A 146 16.16 8.57 -10.46
C LEU A 146 17.67 8.70 -10.33
N ALA A 147 18.16 9.27 -9.23
CA ALA A 147 19.59 9.27 -8.91
C ALA A 147 20.10 7.86 -8.53
N LEU A 148 19.26 7.04 -7.89
CA LEU A 148 19.58 5.65 -7.53
C LEU A 148 19.36 4.68 -8.69
N ASP A 149 18.30 4.87 -9.48
CA ASP A 149 17.95 4.08 -10.65
C ASP A 149 17.33 4.97 -11.75
N PRO A 150 18.14 5.40 -12.74
CA PRO A 150 17.69 6.24 -13.84
C PRO A 150 16.61 5.61 -14.75
N GLU A 151 16.44 4.29 -14.68
CA GLU A 151 15.52 3.49 -15.50
C GLU A 151 14.22 3.11 -14.75
N ASP A 152 14.02 3.60 -13.52
CA ASP A 152 12.82 3.30 -12.74
C ASP A 152 11.54 3.91 -13.36
N SER A 153 10.91 3.15 -14.24
CA SER A 153 9.66 3.53 -14.92
C SER A 153 8.51 3.82 -13.94
N SER A 154 8.53 3.20 -12.77
CA SER A 154 7.49 3.36 -11.75
C SER A 154 7.47 4.77 -11.15
N SER A 155 8.63 5.42 -10.99
CA SER A 155 8.73 6.79 -10.45
C SER A 155 8.19 7.82 -11.41
N TYR A 156 8.42 7.65 -12.71
CA TYR A 156 7.78 8.50 -13.72
C TYR A 156 6.25 8.36 -13.69
N ILE A 157 5.75 7.13 -13.52
CA ILE A 157 4.29 6.89 -13.41
C ILE A 157 3.74 7.55 -12.14
N LEU A 158 4.36 7.36 -10.98
CA LEU A 158 3.94 7.95 -9.72
C LEU A 158 3.97 9.49 -9.78
N LEU A 159 5.05 10.08 -10.30
CA LEU A 159 5.15 11.52 -10.47
C LEU A 159 4.11 12.05 -11.48
N SER A 160 3.85 11.32 -12.57
CA SER A 160 2.76 11.63 -13.50
C SER A 160 1.40 11.59 -12.81
N ASN A 161 1.16 10.65 -11.89
CA ASN A 161 -0.09 10.57 -11.14
C ASN A 161 -0.23 11.77 -10.19
N VAL A 162 0.84 12.15 -9.48
CA VAL A 162 0.85 13.37 -8.64
C VAL A 162 0.48 14.61 -9.47
N TYR A 163 1.11 14.79 -10.64
CA TYR A 163 0.77 15.91 -11.52
C TYR A 163 -0.67 15.84 -12.04
N SER A 164 -1.17 14.65 -12.36
CA SER A 164 -2.55 14.44 -12.76
C SER A 164 -3.53 14.84 -11.66
N SER A 165 -3.29 14.39 -10.43
CA SER A 165 -4.12 14.74 -9.26
C SER A 165 -4.09 16.23 -8.96
N ALA A 166 -2.97 16.91 -9.24
CA ALA A 166 -2.83 18.35 -9.11
C ALA A 166 -3.32 19.15 -10.34
N GLY A 167 -3.94 18.50 -11.34
CA GLY A 167 -4.43 19.15 -12.56
C GLY A 167 -3.35 19.70 -13.50
N ARG A 168 -2.08 19.34 -13.30
CA ARG A 168 -0.91 19.83 -14.06
C ARG A 168 -0.68 19.03 -15.34
N TRP A 169 -1.62 19.11 -16.29
CA TRP A 169 -1.60 18.32 -17.54
C TRP A 169 -0.39 18.56 -18.45
N ARG A 170 0.20 19.77 -18.41
CA ARG A 170 1.44 20.07 -19.14
C ARG A 170 2.60 19.20 -18.61
N SER A 171 2.74 19.12 -17.29
CA SER A 171 3.75 18.28 -16.63
C SER A 171 3.52 16.79 -16.89
N VAL A 172 2.26 16.33 -16.87
CA VAL A 172 1.89 14.95 -17.27
C VAL A 172 2.36 14.64 -18.69
N SER A 173 2.11 15.56 -19.63
CA SER A 173 2.49 15.38 -21.04
C SER A 173 4.01 15.34 -21.20
N MET A 174 4.74 16.17 -20.44
CA MET A 174 6.21 16.17 -20.41
C MET A 174 6.78 14.85 -19.88
N ILE A 175 6.25 14.34 -18.77
CA ILE A 175 6.67 13.05 -18.20
C ILE A 175 6.42 11.91 -19.20
N ARG A 176 5.25 11.87 -19.84
CA ARG A 176 4.94 10.85 -20.86
C ARG A 176 5.88 10.92 -22.06
N LYS A 177 6.25 12.13 -22.49
CA LYS A 177 7.23 12.34 -23.56
C LYS A 177 8.60 11.80 -23.16
N GLN A 178 9.09 12.15 -21.97
CA GLN A 178 10.37 11.63 -21.45
C GLN A 178 10.40 10.10 -21.36
N MET A 179 9.33 9.48 -20.84
CA MET A 179 9.22 8.02 -20.79
C MET A 179 9.31 7.40 -22.19
N LYS A 180 8.65 8.00 -23.20
CA LYS A 180 8.69 7.53 -24.59
C LYS A 180 10.09 7.68 -25.20
N GLU A 181 10.76 8.80 -24.97
CA GLU A 181 12.12 9.07 -25.48
C GLU A 181 13.14 8.11 -24.88
N LYS A 182 12.97 7.73 -23.61
CA LYS A 182 13.80 6.72 -22.94
C LYS A 182 13.41 5.26 -23.28
N GLY A 183 12.40 5.05 -24.11
CA GLY A 183 11.94 3.69 -24.46
C GLY A 183 11.32 2.93 -23.27
N MET A 184 10.88 3.63 -22.23
CA MET A 184 10.34 3.01 -21.02
C MET A 184 9.00 2.34 -21.31
N VAL A 185 8.91 1.06 -20.95
CA VAL A 185 7.67 0.28 -21.07
C VAL A 185 6.88 0.45 -19.77
N ARG A 186 5.69 1.04 -19.88
CA ARG A 186 4.71 1.00 -18.80
C ARG A 186 4.17 -0.41 -18.70
N ILE A 187 4.36 -1.07 -17.56
CA ILE A 187 3.65 -2.31 -17.25
C ILE A 187 2.17 -1.94 -17.08
N PRO A 188 1.26 -2.41 -17.96
CA PRO A 188 -0.15 -2.11 -17.80
C PRO A 188 -0.70 -2.82 -16.57
N GLY A 189 -1.65 -2.18 -15.87
CA GLY A 189 -2.36 -2.84 -14.78
C GLY A 189 -3.16 -4.02 -15.33
N CYS A 190 -3.06 -5.17 -14.67
CA CYS A 190 -3.71 -6.41 -15.06
C CYS A 190 -4.54 -6.92 -13.88
N SER A 191 -5.79 -7.32 -14.12
CA SER A 191 -6.57 -8.14 -13.19
C SER A 191 -6.99 -9.42 -13.88
N TRP A 192 -7.28 -10.46 -13.11
CA TRP A 192 -7.81 -11.70 -13.66
C TRP A 192 -8.81 -12.32 -12.70
N ILE A 193 -9.76 -13.06 -13.27
CA ILE A 193 -10.73 -13.85 -12.51
C ILE A 193 -10.72 -15.27 -13.07
N GLU A 194 -10.96 -16.26 -12.22
CA GLU A 194 -11.14 -17.63 -12.64
C GLU A 194 -12.62 -17.99 -12.54
N VAL A 195 -13.22 -18.37 -13.67
CA VAL A 195 -14.62 -18.81 -13.75
C VAL A 195 -14.63 -20.17 -14.40
N ARG A 196 -15.11 -21.20 -13.67
CA ARG A 196 -15.22 -22.58 -14.16
C ARG A 196 -13.89 -23.10 -14.76
N ASN A 197 -12.79 -22.98 -14.01
CA ASN A 197 -11.42 -23.33 -14.44
C ASN A 197 -10.90 -22.57 -15.66
N LYS A 198 -11.50 -21.43 -16.01
CA LYS A 198 -11.02 -20.56 -17.08
C LYS A 198 -10.57 -19.23 -16.50
N VAL A 199 -9.31 -18.89 -16.72
CA VAL A 199 -8.75 -17.59 -16.33
C VAL A 199 -9.09 -16.55 -17.38
N HIS A 200 -9.78 -15.50 -16.95
CA HIS A 200 -10.13 -14.33 -17.74
C HIS A 200 -9.24 -13.17 -17.31
N VAL A 201 -8.42 -12.66 -18.22
CA VAL A 201 -7.45 -11.58 -17.94
C VAL A 201 -7.96 -10.27 -18.53
N PHE A 202 -7.90 -9.22 -17.72
CA PHE A 202 -8.28 -7.86 -18.08
C PHE A 202 -7.05 -6.95 -17.94
N VAL A 203 -6.64 -6.34 -19.04
CA VAL A 203 -5.47 -5.45 -19.08
C VAL A 203 -5.95 -4.01 -19.29
N THR A 204 -5.36 -3.07 -18.56
CA THR A 204 -5.71 -1.65 -18.64
C THR A 204 -5.53 -1.13 -20.08
N GLY A 205 -6.61 -0.64 -20.69
CA GLY A 205 -6.62 -0.17 -22.08
C GLY A 205 -6.84 -1.25 -23.14
N ALA A 206 -7.03 -2.52 -22.74
CA ALA A 206 -7.46 -3.57 -23.65
C ALA A 206 -8.88 -3.28 -24.15
N LYS A 207 -9.03 -3.22 -25.48
CA LYS A 207 -10.33 -3.01 -26.15
C LYS A 207 -11.02 -4.32 -26.53
N ARG A 208 -10.42 -5.47 -26.22
CA ARG A 208 -10.86 -6.78 -26.71
C ARG A 208 -10.74 -7.83 -25.61
N HIS A 209 -11.86 -8.43 -25.28
CA HIS A 209 -11.99 -9.66 -24.52
C HIS A 209 -13.00 -10.54 -25.28
N ALA A 210 -12.82 -11.86 -25.28
CA ALA A 210 -13.64 -12.77 -26.09
C ALA A 210 -15.16 -12.69 -25.78
N GLN A 211 -15.50 -12.17 -24.60
CA GLN A 211 -16.88 -12.00 -24.13
C GLN A 211 -17.19 -10.54 -23.78
N ILE A 212 -16.46 -9.58 -24.36
CA ILE A 212 -16.62 -8.16 -24.00
C ILE A 212 -18.05 -7.65 -24.27
N ASP A 213 -18.70 -8.14 -25.32
CA ASP A 213 -20.05 -7.73 -25.67
C ASP A 213 -21.09 -8.27 -24.67
N GLU A 214 -20.99 -9.55 -24.29
CA GLU A 214 -21.81 -10.15 -23.22
C GLU A 214 -21.62 -9.42 -21.88
N MET A 215 -20.36 -9.14 -21.51
CA MET A 215 -20.03 -8.43 -20.28
C MET A 215 -20.61 -7.02 -20.28
N ASN A 216 -20.50 -6.27 -21.38
CA ASN A 216 -21.07 -4.93 -21.50
C ASN A 216 -22.60 -4.94 -21.48
N MET A 217 -23.23 -5.96 -22.08
CA MET A 217 -24.68 -6.14 -22.03
C MET A 217 -25.17 -6.39 -20.59
N LEU A 218 -24.53 -7.33 -19.88
CA LEU A 218 -24.85 -7.61 -18.48
C LEU A 218 -24.60 -6.40 -17.58
N LEU A 219 -23.50 -5.68 -17.78
CA LEU A 219 -23.19 -4.48 -17.02
C LEU A 219 -24.27 -3.40 -17.21
N ARG A 220 -24.79 -3.22 -18.43
CA ARG A 220 -25.92 -2.32 -18.70
C ARG A 220 -27.19 -2.76 -17.97
N ILE A 221 -27.54 -4.04 -18.02
CA ILE A 221 -28.72 -4.58 -17.33
C ILE A 221 -28.61 -4.36 -15.82
N CYS A 222 -27.45 -4.69 -15.22
CA CYS A 222 -27.22 -4.44 -13.80
C CYS A 222 -27.31 -2.95 -13.45
N TYR A 223 -26.76 -2.08 -14.28
CA TYR A 223 -26.78 -0.63 -14.06
C TYR A 223 -28.19 -0.03 -14.16
N GLU A 224 -28.99 -0.48 -15.13
CA GLU A 224 -30.40 -0.11 -15.26
C GLU A 224 -31.21 -0.58 -14.04
N HIS A 225 -31.01 -1.82 -13.62
CA HIS A 225 -31.69 -2.37 -12.45
C HIS A 225 -31.32 -1.59 -11.17
N MET A 226 -30.02 -1.32 -10.94
CA MET A 226 -29.58 -0.51 -9.78
C MET A 226 -30.17 0.90 -9.79
N LYS A 227 -30.32 1.53 -10.96
CA LYS A 227 -31.00 2.84 -11.07
C LYS A 227 -32.46 2.78 -10.67
N GLU A 228 -33.18 1.74 -11.11
CA GLU A 228 -34.59 1.56 -10.77
C GLU A 228 -34.79 1.29 -9.28
N THR A 229 -33.93 0.49 -8.65
CA THR A 229 -33.99 0.23 -7.19
C THR A 229 -33.67 1.47 -6.36
N THR A 230 -32.74 2.33 -6.82
CA THR A 230 -32.38 3.58 -6.11
C THR A 230 -33.49 4.62 -6.14
N ILE A 231 -34.41 4.56 -7.11
CA ILE A 231 -35.56 5.48 -7.22
C ILE A 231 -36.75 5.04 -6.35
N GLN A 232 -36.79 3.78 -5.90
CA GLN A 232 -37.86 3.25 -5.03
C GLN A 232 -37.59 3.42 -3.52
N GLU A 233 -36.42 3.93 -3.12
CA GLU A 233 -36.03 4.13 -1.71
C GLU A 233 -35.93 5.62 -1.29
N ILE A 234 -36.67 6.52 -1.94
CA ILE A 234 -36.83 7.90 -1.47
C ILE A 234 -38.29 8.07 -0.98
N PRO A 235 -38.54 8.17 0.34
CA PRO A 235 -39.84 8.56 0.88
C PRO A 235 -40.18 10.02 0.62
#